data_AF-A0A537GXA9-F1
#
_entry.id   AF-A0A537GXA9-F1
#
_cell.length_a   1.000
_cell.length_b   1.000
_cell.length_c   1.000
_cell.angle_alpha   90.00
_cell.angle_beta   90.00
_cell.angle_gamma   90.00
#
_symmetry.space_group_name_H-M   'P 1'
#
loop_
_entity.id
_entity.type
_entity.pdbx_description
1 polymer ?
#
loop_
_entity_poly.entity_id
_entity_poly.type
_entity_poly.pdbx_seq_one_letter_code
_entity_poly.pdbx_strand_id
1 'polypeptide(L)'
;MLTQFLNISGESIQKAATVIQSGGLVVYPTDTVYGLGCQVTGLEKMVGLRIPDRRDTLDLISKAGGSLLGTSANISGNLSLRTAEDAFKVFEGKVDIVLNGGITSTRPESTVVKQTRSGVQVLRQGAIGSKDLRKALPLNVELQE
;
A
#
# COMPACT_ATOMS: atom_id res chain seq x y z
N MET A 1 7.61 20.79 9.94
CA MET A 1 6.33 20.79 9.21
C MET A 1 5.26 20.29 10.17
N LEU A 2 4.05 20.86 10.17
CA LEU A 2 2.96 20.37 11.03
C LEU A 2 2.20 19.25 10.30
N THR A 3 2.29 18.03 10.81
CA THR A 3 1.52 16.89 10.28
C THR A 3 0.05 17.06 10.61
N GLN A 4 -0.82 16.87 9.62
CA GLN A 4 -2.27 16.92 9.82
C GLN A 4 -2.83 15.53 10.07
N PHE A 5 -3.64 15.38 11.11
CA PHE A 5 -4.40 14.16 11.37
C PHE A 5 -5.85 14.36 10.91
N LEU A 6 -6.30 13.58 9.91
CA LEU A 6 -7.61 13.78 9.28
C LEU A 6 -8.40 12.47 9.27
N ASN A 7 -9.66 12.50 9.70
CA ASN A 7 -10.56 11.37 9.47
C ASN A 7 -10.93 11.25 7.98
N ILE A 8 -11.08 10.03 7.49
CA ILE A 8 -11.41 9.79 6.08
C ILE A 8 -12.78 10.35 5.72
N SER A 9 -12.80 11.21 4.71
CA SER A 9 -13.95 11.79 4.05
C SER A 9 -13.57 12.07 2.60
N GLY A 10 -14.57 12.39 1.74
CA GLY A 10 -14.28 12.77 0.36
C GLY A 10 -13.34 13.97 0.24
N GLU A 11 -13.45 14.93 1.16
CA GLU A 11 -12.62 16.13 1.23
C GLU A 11 -11.19 15.82 1.70
N SER A 12 -11.03 15.03 2.78
CA SER A 12 -9.70 14.70 3.29
C SER A 12 -8.91 13.81 2.33
N ILE A 13 -9.59 12.90 1.62
CA ILE A 13 -8.98 12.13 0.53
C ILE A 13 -8.55 13.06 -0.61
N GLN A 14 -9.40 14.01 -1.02
CA GLN A 14 -9.04 14.96 -2.08
C GLN A 14 -7.81 15.79 -1.69
N LYS A 15 -7.76 16.25 -0.44
CA LYS A 15 -6.62 16.99 0.11
C LYS A 15 -5.34 16.15 0.11
N ALA A 16 -5.41 14.90 0.56
CA ALA A 16 -4.29 13.97 0.53
C ALA A 16 -3.80 13.69 -0.90
N ALA A 17 -4.71 13.53 -1.86
CA ALA A 17 -4.36 13.38 -3.26
C ALA A 17 -3.60 14.60 -3.81
N THR A 18 -4.06 15.82 -3.51
CA THR A 18 -3.34 17.05 -3.89
C THR A 18 -1.94 17.12 -3.29
N VAL A 19 -1.77 16.73 -2.02
CA VAL A 19 -0.46 16.65 -1.36
C VAL A 19 0.46 15.68 -2.11
N ILE A 20 -0.02 14.47 -2.42
CA ILE A 20 0.74 13.45 -3.16
C ILE A 20 1.17 14.01 -4.52
N GLN A 21 0.25 14.61 -5.28
CA GLN A 21 0.52 15.20 -6.59
C GLN A 21 1.50 16.37 -6.56
N SER A 22 1.65 17.01 -5.39
CA SER A 22 2.61 18.09 -5.18
C SER A 22 3.97 17.58 -4.68
N GLY A 23 4.18 16.27 -4.62
CA GLY A 23 5.41 15.64 -4.15
C GLY A 23 5.49 15.44 -2.63
N GLY A 24 4.38 15.63 -1.90
CA GLY A 24 4.29 15.42 -0.46
C GLY A 24 4.13 13.95 -0.05
N LEU A 25 4.10 13.72 1.26
CA LEU A 25 4.01 12.41 1.88
C LEU A 25 2.71 12.25 2.67
N VAL A 26 2.02 11.14 2.43
CA VAL A 26 0.76 10.81 3.12
C VAL A 26 0.85 9.43 3.74
N VAL A 27 0.47 9.32 5.00
CA VAL A 27 0.16 8.04 5.64
C VAL A 27 -1.32 7.74 5.47
N TYR A 28 -1.64 6.55 4.99
CA TYR A 28 -3.01 6.14 4.65
C TYR A 28 -3.24 4.68 5.04
N PRO A 29 -4.49 4.26 5.34
CA PRO A 29 -4.76 2.88 5.66
C PRO A 29 -4.71 2.01 4.40
N THR A 30 -4.27 0.75 4.53
CA THR A 30 -4.52 -0.31 3.55
C THR A 30 -5.40 -1.40 4.18
N ASP A 31 -5.68 -2.46 3.43
CA ASP A 31 -6.38 -3.65 3.94
C ASP A 31 -5.57 -4.43 4.98
N THR A 32 -4.23 -4.30 5.01
CA THR A 32 -3.35 -5.01 5.95
C THR A 32 -2.80 -4.10 7.04
N VAL A 33 -2.16 -2.98 6.67
CA VAL A 33 -1.42 -2.08 7.57
C VAL A 33 -1.54 -0.64 7.09
N TYR A 34 -1.14 0.35 7.89
CA TYR A 34 -0.97 1.71 7.36
C TYR A 34 0.23 1.74 6.40
N GLY A 35 0.07 2.44 5.29
CA GLY A 35 1.09 2.64 4.26
C GLY A 35 1.59 4.08 4.25
N LEU A 36 2.84 4.26 3.83
CA LEU A 36 3.42 5.57 3.51
C LEU A 36 3.42 5.73 1.99
N GLY A 37 2.76 6.76 1.49
CA GLY A 37 2.47 6.96 0.08
C GLY A 37 3.04 8.27 -0.46
N CYS A 38 3.57 8.20 -1.69
CA CYS A 38 4.00 9.36 -2.46
C CYS A 38 3.78 9.15 -3.96
N GLN A 39 4.01 10.21 -4.73
CA GLN A 39 3.96 10.15 -6.18
C GLN A 39 5.04 9.21 -6.73
N VAL A 40 4.68 8.45 -7.78
CA VAL A 40 5.64 7.65 -8.54
C VAL A 40 6.52 8.60 -9.36
N THR A 41 7.81 8.70 -9.01
CA THR A 41 8.76 9.63 -9.65
C THR A 41 9.94 8.95 -10.34
N GLY A 42 9.99 7.60 -10.34
CA GLY A 42 11.04 6.82 -11.00
C GLY A 42 10.58 5.40 -11.31
N LEU A 43 11.23 4.77 -12.28
CA LEU A 43 11.01 3.37 -12.64
C LEU A 43 12.32 2.60 -12.49
N GLU A 44 12.29 1.58 -11.63
CA GLU A 44 13.35 0.58 -11.54
C GLU A 44 13.20 -0.47 -12.66
N LYS A 45 14.23 -1.31 -12.84
CA LYS A 45 14.17 -2.43 -13.80
C LYS A 45 12.99 -3.38 -13.56
N MET A 46 12.49 -3.45 -12.32
CA MET A 46 11.32 -4.23 -11.94
C MET A 46 10.44 -3.41 -11.00
N VAL A 47 9.12 -3.52 -11.18
CA VAL A 47 8.12 -2.88 -10.32
C VAL A 47 7.15 -3.92 -9.79
N GLY A 48 6.82 -3.84 -8.50
CA GLY A 48 5.74 -4.62 -7.90
C GLY A 48 4.42 -3.87 -8.01
N LEU A 49 3.36 -4.53 -8.47
CA LEU A 49 2.02 -3.96 -8.56
C LEU A 49 1.10 -4.64 -7.53
N ARG A 50 0.27 -3.83 -6.86
CA ARG A 50 -0.78 -4.29 -5.94
C ARG A 50 -2.02 -3.44 -6.12
N ILE A 51 -3.18 -4.08 -6.11
CA ILE A 51 -4.47 -3.42 -5.96
C ILE A 51 -4.96 -3.69 -4.53
N PRO A 52 -5.01 -2.69 -3.64
CA PRO A 52 -5.49 -2.88 -2.27
C PRO A 52 -6.97 -3.25 -2.21
N ASP A 53 -7.34 -4.17 -1.32
CA ASP A 53 -8.73 -4.58 -1.06
C ASP A 53 -9.42 -3.59 -0.09
N ARG A 54 -9.39 -2.29 -0.41
CA ARG A 54 -9.92 -1.23 0.46
C ARG A 54 -10.39 0.00 -0.32
N ARG A 55 -11.69 0.32 -0.21
CA ARG A 55 -12.37 1.32 -1.06
C ARG A 55 -11.85 2.74 -0.90
N ASP A 56 -11.61 3.19 0.33
CA ASP A 56 -11.07 4.53 0.61
C ASP A 56 -9.63 4.69 0.10
N THR A 57 -8.80 3.64 0.18
CA THR A 57 -7.47 3.59 -0.43
C THR A 57 -7.54 3.67 -1.94
N LEU A 58 -8.48 2.95 -2.58
CA LEU A 58 -8.68 3.01 -4.03
C LEU A 58 -9.16 4.40 -4.48
N ASP A 59 -10.03 5.07 -3.70
CA ASP A 59 -10.45 6.44 -3.98
C ASP A 59 -9.27 7.43 -3.89
N LEU A 60 -8.38 7.27 -2.89
CA LEU A 60 -7.14 8.05 -2.80
C LEU A 60 -6.24 7.83 -4.01
N ILE A 61 -5.99 6.57 -4.40
CA ILE A 61 -5.13 6.24 -5.56
C ILE A 61 -5.72 6.84 -6.84
N SER A 62 -7.04 6.70 -7.04
CA SER A 62 -7.74 7.27 -8.20
C SER A 62 -7.56 8.79 -8.27
N LYS A 63 -7.84 9.50 -7.18
CA LYS A 63 -7.72 10.97 -7.09
C LYS A 63 -6.28 11.47 -7.18
N ALA A 64 -5.31 10.66 -6.74
CA ALA A 64 -3.88 11.00 -6.81
C ALA A 64 -3.28 10.84 -8.23
N GLY A 65 -4.05 10.37 -9.21
CA GLY A 65 -3.59 10.18 -10.59
C GLY A 65 -3.50 8.72 -11.03
N GLY A 66 -4.15 7.80 -10.30
CA GLY A 66 -4.31 6.40 -10.68
C GLY A 66 -3.20 5.45 -10.21
N SER A 67 -2.11 5.96 -9.63
CA SER A 67 -1.06 5.15 -9.03
C SER A 67 -0.45 5.84 -7.81
N LEU A 68 0.09 5.04 -6.89
CA LEU A 68 0.71 5.51 -5.66
C LEU A 68 1.90 4.61 -5.36
N LEU A 69 3.08 5.20 -5.16
CA LEU A 69 4.21 4.45 -4.62
C LEU A 69 3.98 4.30 -3.13
N GLY A 70 4.03 3.05 -2.65
CA GLY A 70 3.72 2.76 -1.25
C GLY A 70 4.65 1.72 -0.64
N THR A 71 5.05 1.96 0.60
CA THR A 71 5.61 0.94 1.49
C THR A 71 4.69 0.80 2.71
N SER A 72 4.78 -0.32 3.43
CA SER A 72 4.23 -0.36 4.78
C SER A 72 4.84 0.78 5.60
N ALA A 73 3.99 1.50 6.35
CA ALA A 73 4.41 2.58 7.23
C ALA A 73 5.05 1.99 8.49
N ASN A 74 6.07 1.16 8.35
CA ASN A 74 6.90 0.69 9.44
C ASN A 74 8.32 1.25 9.25
N ILE A 75 8.92 1.71 10.34
CA ILE A 75 10.38 1.86 10.37
C ILE A 75 10.94 0.44 10.29
N SER A 76 11.79 0.15 9.31
CA SER A 76 12.34 -1.19 9.06
C SER A 76 12.73 -1.90 10.36
N GLY A 77 12.19 -3.11 10.57
CA GLY A 77 12.40 -3.91 11.79
C GLY A 77 11.38 -3.70 12.93
N ASN A 78 10.45 -2.75 12.82
CA ASN A 78 9.41 -2.51 13.82
C ASN A 78 8.05 -3.14 13.46
N LEU A 79 7.18 -3.25 14.47
CA LEU A 79 5.80 -3.72 14.34
C LEU A 79 5.01 -2.89 13.31
N SER A 80 4.17 -3.58 12.55
CA SER A 80 3.27 -2.96 11.59
C SER A 80 2.26 -2.04 12.26
N LEU A 81 2.15 -0.80 11.77
CA LEU A 81 1.20 0.18 12.29
C LEU A 81 -0.21 -0.13 11.76
N ARG A 82 -1.16 -0.33 12.68
CA ARG A 82 -2.54 -0.74 12.37
C ARG A 82 -3.60 0.28 12.76
N THR A 83 -3.19 1.35 13.42
CA THR A 83 -4.04 2.47 13.80
C THR A 83 -3.42 3.76 13.26
N ALA A 84 -4.26 4.76 12.99
CA ALA A 84 -3.78 6.07 12.54
C ALA A 84 -3.04 6.78 13.67
N GLU A 85 -3.47 6.56 14.91
CA GLU A 85 -2.89 7.15 16.11
C GLU A 85 -1.44 6.70 16.30
N ASP A 86 -1.16 5.40 16.13
CA ASP A 86 0.21 4.89 16.21
C ASP A 86 1.04 5.35 15.00
N ALA A 87 0.43 5.43 13.82
CA ALA A 87 1.08 6.00 12.65
C ALA A 87 1.43 7.48 12.84
N PHE A 88 0.54 8.27 13.42
CA PHE A 88 0.78 9.67 13.75
C PHE A 88 1.93 9.82 14.72
N LYS A 89 1.96 9.07 15.83
CA LYS A 89 3.09 9.11 16.79
C LYS A 89 4.46 8.85 16.15
N VAL A 90 4.52 7.97 15.15
CA VAL A 90 5.78 7.59 14.47
C VAL A 90 6.19 8.63 13.43
N PHE A 91 5.22 9.19 12.70
CA PHE A 91 5.43 10.03 11.52
C PHE A 91 5.14 11.52 11.74
N GLU A 92 4.76 11.94 12.95
CA GLU A 92 4.57 13.35 13.30
C GLU A 92 5.83 14.17 12.97
N GLY A 93 5.62 15.27 12.27
CA GLY A 93 6.68 16.16 11.77
C GLY A 93 7.42 15.64 10.54
N LYS A 94 7.16 14.41 10.08
CA LYS A 94 7.84 13.75 8.94
C LYS A 94 6.97 13.58 7.71
N VAL A 95 5.65 13.67 7.86
CA VAL A 95 4.67 13.55 6.77
C VAL A 95 3.68 14.71 6.81
N ASP A 96 3.07 15.02 5.67
CA ASP A 96 2.10 16.12 5.57
C ASP A 96 0.75 15.74 6.20
N ILE A 97 0.28 14.51 5.93
CA ILE A 97 -1.04 14.03 6.35
C ILE A 97 -0.98 12.59 6.85
N VAL A 98 -1.74 12.30 7.91
CA VAL A 98 -2.16 10.96 8.33
C VAL A 98 -3.67 10.86 8.17
N LEU A 99 -4.13 9.97 7.29
CA LEU A 99 -5.56 9.68 7.08
C LEU A 99 -6.02 8.59 8.04
N ASN A 100 -6.95 8.91 8.94
CA ASN A 100 -7.56 7.96 9.85
C ASN A 100 -8.72 7.21 9.21
N GLY A 101 -8.47 5.92 8.91
CA GLY A 101 -9.49 4.97 8.45
C GLY A 101 -9.79 3.86 9.47
N GLY A 102 -9.50 4.08 10.75
CA GLY A 102 -9.68 3.09 11.81
C GLY A 102 -8.65 1.96 11.77
N ILE A 103 -9.00 0.84 12.40
CA ILE A 103 -8.09 -0.31 12.60
C ILE A 103 -8.00 -1.13 11.31
N THR A 104 -6.79 -1.43 10.84
CA THR A 104 -6.58 -2.32 9.67
C THR A 104 -6.73 -3.80 10.05
N SER A 105 -6.92 -4.68 9.07
CA SER A 105 -7.14 -6.11 9.34
C SER A 105 -5.92 -6.81 9.94
N THR A 106 -6.10 -8.04 10.43
CA THR A 106 -5.01 -8.95 10.82
C THR A 106 -4.53 -9.83 9.65
N ARG A 107 -4.95 -9.52 8.41
CA ARG A 107 -4.56 -10.33 7.26
C ARG A 107 -3.04 -10.34 7.10
N PRO A 108 -2.45 -11.48 6.70
CA PRO A 108 -1.05 -11.53 6.30
C PRO A 108 -0.75 -10.51 5.20
N GLU A 109 0.53 -10.16 5.05
CA GLU A 109 0.99 -9.32 3.95
C GLU A 109 0.68 -9.95 2.58
N SER A 110 0.80 -9.17 1.51
CA SER A 110 0.56 -9.67 0.16
C SER A 110 1.52 -10.80 -0.21
N THR A 111 0.99 -11.82 -0.88
CA THR A 111 1.82 -12.76 -1.63
C THR A 111 2.53 -12.01 -2.74
N VAL A 112 3.85 -12.21 -2.86
CA VAL A 112 4.67 -11.57 -3.91
C VAL A 112 5.08 -12.63 -4.89
N VAL A 113 4.78 -12.40 -6.15
CA VAL A 113 5.17 -13.28 -7.25
C VAL A 113 5.98 -12.51 -8.29
N LYS A 114 6.87 -13.21 -8.98
CA LYS A 114 7.70 -12.67 -10.06
C LYS A 114 7.43 -13.44 -11.34
N GLN A 115 7.15 -12.74 -12.42
CA GLN A 115 7.11 -13.34 -13.75
C GLN A 115 8.52 -13.80 -14.16
N THR A 116 8.64 -15.05 -14.57
CA THR A 116 9.87 -15.63 -15.12
C THR A 116 9.65 -16.00 -16.59
N ARG A 117 10.70 -16.48 -17.27
CA ARG A 117 10.57 -16.94 -18.67
C ARG A 117 9.70 -18.19 -18.81
N SER A 118 9.68 -19.04 -17.79
CA SER A 118 9.01 -20.34 -17.81
C SER A 118 7.75 -20.39 -16.93
N GLY A 119 7.41 -19.30 -16.23
CA GLY A 119 6.27 -19.31 -15.34
C GLY A 119 6.20 -18.12 -14.40
N VAL A 120 5.74 -18.39 -13.18
CA VAL A 120 5.61 -17.42 -12.09
C VAL A 120 6.26 -18.00 -10.85
N GLN A 121 7.22 -17.28 -10.27
CA GLN A 121 7.91 -17.66 -9.04
C GLN A 121 7.31 -16.96 -7.83
N VAL A 122 7.02 -17.70 -6.76
CA VAL A 122 6.65 -17.12 -5.46
C VAL A 122 7.91 -16.59 -4.77
N LEU A 123 7.97 -15.28 -4.56
CA LEU A 123 9.06 -14.64 -3.80
C LEU A 123 8.75 -14.54 -2.31
N ARG A 124 7.47 -14.40 -1.96
CA ARG A 124 6.99 -14.36 -0.58
C ARG A 124 5.59 -14.94 -0.52
N GLN A 125 5.38 -15.93 0.33
CA GLN A 125 4.05 -16.43 0.66
C GLN A 125 3.33 -15.44 1.60
N GLY A 126 2.11 -15.06 1.25
CA GLY A 126 1.28 -14.12 2.01
C GLY A 126 -0.20 -14.54 2.00
N ALA A 127 -1.10 -13.55 1.96
CA ALA A 127 -2.55 -13.75 2.07
C ALA A 127 -3.18 -14.64 0.97
N ILE A 128 -2.52 -14.79 -0.19
CA ILE A 128 -2.99 -15.64 -1.30
C ILE A 128 -2.14 -16.90 -1.35
N GLY A 129 -2.74 -18.06 -1.05
CA GLY A 129 -2.05 -19.36 -1.06
C GLY A 129 -1.74 -19.89 -2.46
N SER A 130 -0.76 -20.79 -2.58
CA SER A 130 -0.40 -21.45 -3.85
C SER A 130 -1.58 -22.10 -4.57
N LYS A 131 -2.53 -22.67 -3.83
CA LYS A 131 -3.76 -23.26 -4.41
C LYS A 131 -4.57 -22.22 -5.19
N ASP A 132 -4.71 -21.02 -4.67
CA ASP A 132 -5.49 -19.96 -5.32
C ASP A 132 -4.69 -19.28 -6.43
N LEU A 133 -3.36 -19.17 -6.28
CA LEU A 133 -2.48 -18.77 -7.38
C LEU A 133 -2.61 -19.70 -8.58
N ARG A 134 -2.53 -21.03 -8.37
CA ARG A 134 -2.66 -22.02 -9.45
C ARG A 134 -4.00 -21.95 -10.18
N LYS A 135 -5.08 -21.55 -9.50
CA LYS A 135 -6.40 -21.32 -10.13
C LYS A 135 -6.43 -20.05 -10.99
N ALA A 136 -5.69 -19.02 -10.60
CA ALA A 136 -5.66 -17.73 -11.30
C ALA A 136 -4.72 -17.75 -12.52
N LEU A 137 -3.72 -18.64 -12.53
CA LEU A 137 -2.78 -18.76 -13.64
C LEU A 137 -3.40 -19.49 -14.84
N PRO A 138 -3.03 -19.12 -16.07
CA PRO A 138 -3.34 -19.90 -17.27
C PRO A 138 -2.79 -21.33 -17.16
N LEU A 139 -3.45 -22.30 -17.79
CA LEU A 139 -3.09 -23.74 -17.71
C LEU A 139 -1.65 -24.04 -18.17
N ASN A 140 -1.06 -23.19 -19.02
CA ASN A 140 0.29 -23.35 -19.56
C ASN A 140 1.36 -22.58 -18.78
N VAL A 141 1.02 -22.01 -17.62
CA VAL A 141 1.96 -21.24 -16.79
C VAL A 141 2.27 -22.03 -15.52
N GLU A 142 3.55 -22.35 -15.32
CA GLU A 142 4.02 -23.07 -14.14
C GLU A 142 4.13 -22.13 -12.92
N LEU A 143 3.64 -22.57 -11.76
CA LEU A 143 3.94 -21.93 -10.48
C LEU A 143 5.18 -22.58 -9.86
N GLN A 144 6.23 -21.79 -9.71
CA GLN A 144 7.51 -22.15 -9.11
C GLN A 144 7.52 -21.67 -7.65
N GLU A 145 7.80 -22.57 -6.73
CA GLU A 145 7.84 -22.30 -5.28
C GLU A 145 9.29 -22.24 -4.77
#